data_AF-A0A1B6GRF3-F1
#
_entry.id   AF-A0A1B6GRF3-F1
#
_cell.length_a   1.000
_cell.length_b   1.000
_cell.length_c   1.000
_cell.angle_alpha   90.00
_cell.angle_beta   90.00
_cell.angle_gamma   90.00
#
_symmetry.space_group_name_H-M   'P 1'
#
loop_
_entity.id
_entity.type
_entity.pdbx_description
1 polymer ?
#
loop_
_entity_poly.entity_id
_entity_poly.type
_entity_poly.pdbx_seq_one_letter_code
_entity_poly.pdbx_strand_id
1 'polypeptide(L)'
;VFKGGMLGMIVATIVWVSIFLYIVFYYLYMPSLSHTRQVHLQFTACETEKGVCSFPSAHVQLTKKQQLLMIGQRYKMFLSLEMPESPANIDLGMFMVCARMVDKGGVLVSNSCRATMLHYRSQFLNFLYTCVNSPFFLFGSKEEKQLITIELYSDFEEHQGHQVTDIYLEIQSRFIELYSASLHIQAHLSGLRYLMFHWPLLSAIVGVSSNLFILAFIFSLSWYHLYMQNEHGGTMFLDFMKKSLTSRSFRGRVWGGRSYIEDLDPRPEKQSGSSSENDESRSSQEFFKAGTGEELGYYLDGED
;
A
#
# COMPACT_ATOMS: atom_id res chain seq x y z
N VAL A 1 -46.17 12.72 -6.08
CA VAL A 1 -44.99 13.60 -5.84
C VAL A 1 -44.11 13.07 -4.71
N PHE A 2 -44.63 12.89 -3.49
CA PHE A 2 -43.84 12.45 -2.32
C PHE A 2 -43.04 11.13 -2.51
N LYS A 3 -43.66 10.10 -3.10
CA LYS A 3 -42.98 8.80 -3.36
C LYS A 3 -41.85 8.88 -4.40
N GLY A 4 -42.01 9.71 -5.42
CA GLY A 4 -40.98 9.94 -6.44
C GLY A 4 -39.79 10.74 -5.89
N GLY A 5 -40.07 11.73 -5.03
CA GLY A 5 -39.03 12.49 -4.33
C GLY A 5 -38.18 11.59 -3.41
N MET A 6 -38.81 10.67 -2.68
CA MET A 6 -38.10 9.73 -1.80
C MET A 6 -37.16 8.79 -2.58
N LEU A 7 -37.62 8.23 -3.70
CA LEU A 7 -36.78 7.39 -4.56
C LEU A 7 -35.62 8.18 -5.18
N GLY A 8 -35.87 9.41 -5.62
CA GLY A 8 -34.83 10.31 -6.14
C GLY A 8 -33.74 10.61 -5.12
N MET A 9 -34.12 10.88 -3.87
CA MET A 9 -33.16 11.11 -2.77
C MET A 9 -32.32 9.87 -2.47
N ILE A 10 -32.93 8.68 -2.46
CA ILE A 10 -32.20 7.41 -2.24
C ILE A 10 -31.16 7.21 -3.36
N VAL A 11 -31.56 7.34 -4.62
CA VAL A 11 -30.63 7.19 -5.76
C VAL A 11 -29.50 8.22 -5.67
N ALA A 12 -29.81 9.48 -5.36
CA ALA A 12 -28.80 10.52 -5.19
C ALA A 12 -27.80 10.19 -4.07
N THR A 13 -28.26 9.68 -2.92
CA THR A 13 -27.36 9.25 -1.84
C THR A 13 -26.48 8.08 -2.24
N ILE A 14 -27.00 7.10 -2.98
CA ILE A 14 -26.23 5.94 -3.46
C ILE A 14 -25.12 6.39 -4.42
N VAL A 15 -25.44 7.28 -5.36
CA VAL A 15 -24.44 7.85 -6.29
C VAL A 15 -23.37 8.62 -5.53
N TRP A 16 -23.78 9.46 -4.56
CA TRP A 16 -22.83 10.24 -3.75
C TRP A 16 -21.89 9.33 -2.94
N VAL A 17 -22.43 8.30 -2.28
CA VAL A 17 -21.62 7.32 -1.53
C VAL A 17 -20.69 6.54 -2.46
N SER A 18 -21.13 6.17 -3.66
CA SER A 18 -20.29 5.47 -4.64
C SER A 18 -19.07 6.30 -5.07
N ILE A 19 -19.29 7.58 -5.37
CA ILE A 19 -18.21 8.52 -5.71
C ILE A 19 -17.27 8.70 -4.53
N PHE A 20 -17.80 8.91 -3.32
CA PHE A 20 -17.00 9.06 -2.12
C PHE A 20 -16.13 7.83 -1.86
N LEU A 21 -16.69 6.62 -1.98
CA LEU A 21 -15.95 5.37 -1.80
C LEU A 21 -14.81 5.25 -2.81
N TYR A 22 -15.03 5.62 -4.08
CA TYR A 22 -13.97 5.62 -5.08
C TYR A 22 -12.86 6.62 -4.76
N ILE A 23 -13.21 7.83 -4.32
CA ILE A 23 -12.23 8.86 -3.93
C ILE A 23 -11.38 8.36 -2.76
N VAL A 24 -12.01 7.79 -1.74
CA VAL A 24 -11.29 7.20 -0.59
C VAL A 24 -10.39 6.06 -1.05
N PHE A 25 -10.88 5.15 -1.89
CA PHE A 25 -10.06 4.08 -2.46
C PHE A 25 -8.87 4.63 -3.25
N TYR A 26 -9.07 5.64 -4.10
CA TYR A 26 -8.02 6.26 -4.89
C TYR A 26 -6.90 6.80 -4.02
N TYR A 27 -7.23 7.57 -2.98
CA TYR A 27 -6.22 8.16 -2.10
C TYR A 27 -5.56 7.15 -1.14
N LEU A 28 -6.27 6.10 -0.72
CA LEU A 28 -5.67 5.03 0.10
C LEU A 28 -4.76 4.11 -0.72
N TYR A 29 -5.11 3.87 -1.99
CA TYR A 29 -4.41 2.91 -2.84
C TYR A 29 -3.27 3.52 -3.66
N MET A 30 -3.39 4.78 -4.08
CA MET A 30 -2.39 5.50 -4.86
C MET A 30 -1.54 6.40 -3.95
N PRO A 31 -0.32 5.99 -3.59
CA PRO A 31 0.62 6.85 -2.86
C PRO A 31 1.26 7.91 -3.77
N SER A 32 2.02 8.82 -3.17
CA SER A 32 2.89 9.74 -3.89
C SER A 32 3.87 8.99 -4.79
N LEU A 33 3.87 9.37 -6.08
CA LEU A 33 4.58 8.64 -7.14
C LEU A 33 6.04 9.04 -7.28
N SER A 34 6.40 10.23 -6.81
CA SER A 34 7.76 10.73 -6.87
C SER A 34 8.11 11.51 -5.62
N HIS A 35 9.34 11.31 -5.15
CA HIS A 35 9.93 12.04 -4.03
C HIS A 35 11.27 12.62 -4.48
N THR A 36 11.41 13.93 -4.32
CA THR A 36 12.68 14.64 -4.57
C THR A 36 13.31 15.01 -3.24
N ARG A 37 14.58 14.67 -3.05
CA ARG A 37 15.38 15.04 -1.88
C ARG A 37 16.60 15.82 -2.33
N GLN A 38 16.85 16.94 -1.66
CA GLN A 38 18.08 17.68 -1.84
C GLN A 38 19.25 16.90 -1.21
N VAL A 39 20.35 16.81 -1.93
CA VAL A 39 21.54 16.07 -1.54
C VAL A 39 22.64 17.09 -1.23
N HIS A 40 22.98 17.20 0.03
CA HIS A 40 24.04 18.08 0.49
C HIS A 40 25.35 17.30 0.54
N LEU A 41 26.13 17.39 -0.54
CA LEU A 41 27.45 16.78 -0.66
C LEU A 41 28.41 17.47 0.31
N GLN A 42 29.13 16.65 1.07
CA GLN A 42 30.16 17.03 2.01
C GLN A 42 31.49 16.49 1.53
N PHE A 43 32.56 17.22 1.82
CA PHE A 43 33.91 16.83 1.49
C PHE A 43 34.87 17.35 2.55
N THR A 44 36.02 16.68 2.68
CA THR A 44 37.11 17.16 3.53
C THR A 44 38.09 17.96 2.68
N ALA A 45 38.33 19.21 3.09
CA ALA A 45 39.36 20.04 2.47
C ALA A 45 40.77 19.49 2.77
N CYS A 46 41.70 19.70 1.85
CA CYS A 46 43.11 19.36 2.08
C CYS A 46 43.75 20.33 3.08
N GLU A 47 44.64 19.84 3.96
CA GLU A 47 45.37 20.67 4.92
C GLU A 47 46.53 21.44 4.28
N THR A 48 47.22 20.81 3.32
CA THR A 48 48.48 21.31 2.74
C THR A 48 48.30 22.10 1.45
N GLU A 49 47.21 21.85 0.70
CA GLU A 49 46.96 22.44 -0.61
C GLU A 49 45.53 22.97 -0.70
N LYS A 50 45.30 23.95 -1.58
CA LYS A 50 43.94 24.40 -1.89
C LYS A 50 43.27 23.32 -2.74
N GLY A 51 42.32 22.61 -2.17
CA GLY A 51 41.57 21.60 -2.92
C GLY A 51 40.73 20.68 -2.04
N VAL A 52 40.05 19.77 -2.73
CA VAL A 52 39.20 18.75 -2.13
C VAL A 52 40.00 17.45 -2.01
N CYS A 53 40.13 16.92 -0.79
CA CYS A 53 40.93 15.73 -0.50
C CYS A 53 40.11 14.43 -0.39
N SER A 54 38.81 14.51 -0.14
CA SER A 54 37.91 13.33 -0.19
C SER A 54 37.07 13.33 -1.44
N PHE A 55 36.44 12.21 -1.75
CA PHE A 55 35.34 12.21 -2.70
C PHE A 55 34.13 12.92 -2.08
N PRO A 56 33.44 13.81 -2.82
CA PRO A 56 32.20 14.41 -2.35
C PRO A 56 31.15 13.32 -2.07
N SER A 57 30.65 13.27 -0.85
CA SER A 57 29.68 12.25 -0.43
C SER A 57 28.56 12.83 0.43
N ALA A 58 27.42 12.17 0.43
CA ALA A 58 26.24 12.62 1.16
C ALA A 58 25.42 11.44 1.68
N HIS A 59 24.88 11.62 2.88
CA HIS A 59 23.90 10.73 3.48
C HIS A 59 22.49 11.31 3.30
N VAL A 60 21.63 10.60 2.58
CA VAL A 60 20.24 11.00 2.33
C VAL A 60 19.32 10.12 3.16
N GLN A 61 18.85 10.68 4.27
CA GLN A 61 17.94 10.02 5.18
C GLN A 61 16.50 9.99 4.64
N LEU A 62 15.96 8.79 4.45
CA LEU A 62 14.63 8.57 3.86
C LEU A 62 13.49 8.65 4.89
N THR A 63 13.78 8.39 6.17
CA THR A 63 12.76 8.04 7.18
C THR A 63 12.45 9.11 8.22
N LYS A 64 12.86 10.38 8.02
CA LYS A 64 12.71 11.41 9.08
C LYS A 64 11.27 11.62 9.58
N LYS A 65 10.20 11.27 8.83
CA LYS A 65 8.79 11.37 9.29
C LYS A 65 7.79 10.35 8.69
N GLN A 66 8.04 9.76 7.53
CA GLN A 66 7.15 8.77 6.87
C GLN A 66 8.02 7.77 6.09
N GLN A 67 7.64 6.49 6.09
CA GLN A 67 8.30 5.47 5.27
C GLN A 67 8.09 5.82 3.78
N LEU A 68 9.16 6.26 3.11
CA LEU A 68 9.09 6.73 1.71
C LEU A 68 8.97 5.57 0.71
N LEU A 69 9.57 4.42 1.01
CA LEU A 69 9.60 3.25 0.14
C LEU A 69 8.62 2.19 0.66
N MET A 70 7.68 1.81 -0.21
CA MET A 70 6.72 0.75 0.06
C MET A 70 7.30 -0.60 -0.28
N ILE A 71 7.08 -1.57 0.61
CA ILE A 71 7.49 -2.96 0.43
C ILE A 71 6.80 -3.55 -0.80
N GLY A 72 7.56 -4.25 -1.65
CA GLY A 72 7.06 -4.90 -2.86
C GLY A 72 6.73 -3.96 -4.02
N GLN A 73 7.04 -2.66 -3.90
CA GLN A 73 6.98 -1.73 -5.03
C GLN A 73 8.39 -1.54 -5.62
N ARG A 74 8.46 -1.55 -6.94
CA ARG A 74 9.69 -1.25 -7.68
C ARG A 74 9.89 0.25 -7.80
N TYR A 75 11.13 0.70 -7.62
CA TYR A 75 11.51 2.11 -7.67
C TYR A 75 12.67 2.33 -8.64
N LYS A 76 12.55 3.42 -9.39
CA LYS A 76 13.62 4.04 -10.17
C LYS A 76 14.23 5.16 -9.38
N MET A 77 15.55 5.23 -9.33
CA MET A 77 16.26 6.28 -8.61
C MET A 77 17.19 7.02 -9.56
N PHE A 78 16.99 8.33 -9.64
CA PHE A 78 17.76 9.23 -10.48
C PHE A 78 18.50 10.24 -9.61
N LEU A 79 19.79 10.45 -9.87
CA LEU A 79 20.54 11.55 -9.31
C LEU A 79 20.65 12.66 -10.35
N SER A 80 20.14 13.84 -10.04
CA SER A 80 20.30 15.04 -10.84
C SER A 80 21.44 15.88 -10.25
N LEU A 81 22.53 16.03 -11.01
CA LEU A 81 23.68 16.87 -10.68
C LEU A 81 23.60 18.17 -11.47
N GLU A 82 23.63 19.30 -10.77
CA GLU A 82 23.72 20.63 -11.36
C GLU A 82 25.18 21.09 -11.33
N MET A 83 25.78 21.28 -12.50
CA MET A 83 27.21 21.57 -12.62
C MET A 83 27.47 22.73 -13.60
N PRO A 84 28.50 23.57 -13.35
CA PRO A 84 28.94 24.56 -14.32
C PRO A 84 29.65 23.93 -15.52
N GLU A 85 29.61 24.63 -16.65
CA GLU A 85 30.44 24.34 -17.83
C GLU A 85 31.85 24.94 -17.66
N SER A 86 32.51 24.67 -16.53
CA SER A 86 33.87 25.17 -16.24
C SER A 86 34.94 24.35 -16.98
N PRO A 87 36.13 24.93 -17.29
CA PRO A 87 37.22 24.18 -17.91
C PRO A 87 37.60 22.92 -17.12
N ALA A 88 37.61 22.99 -15.78
CA ALA A 88 37.87 21.86 -14.91
C ALA A 88 36.88 20.70 -15.13
N ASN A 89 35.58 21.00 -15.24
CA ASN A 89 34.55 19.99 -15.49
C ASN A 89 34.55 19.46 -16.93
N ILE A 90 34.88 20.31 -17.90
CA ILE A 90 34.98 19.91 -19.31
C ILE A 90 36.15 18.94 -19.50
N ASP A 91 37.31 19.24 -18.89
CA ASP A 91 38.53 18.45 -18.99
C ASP A 91 38.52 17.21 -18.09
N LEU A 92 37.59 17.13 -17.11
CA LEU A 92 37.48 16.00 -16.18
C LEU A 92 37.19 14.66 -16.88
N GLY A 93 36.43 14.68 -17.98
CA GLY A 93 36.01 13.46 -18.68
C GLY A 93 34.96 12.65 -17.91
N MET A 94 35.02 11.33 -18.06
CA MET A 94 34.09 10.41 -17.38
C MET A 94 34.40 10.31 -15.89
N PHE A 95 33.37 10.40 -15.05
CA PHE A 95 33.47 10.17 -13.62
C PHE A 95 32.40 9.16 -13.16
N MET A 96 32.68 8.49 -12.04
CA MET A 96 31.79 7.48 -11.46
C MET A 96 30.95 8.09 -10.34
N VAL A 97 29.68 7.73 -10.31
CA VAL A 97 28.76 8.04 -9.21
C VAL A 97 28.27 6.73 -8.61
N CYS A 98 28.44 6.56 -7.31
CA CYS A 98 28.02 5.37 -6.58
C CYS A 98 26.92 5.70 -5.58
N ALA A 99 25.97 4.77 -5.44
CA ALA A 99 24.84 4.84 -4.53
C ALA A 99 24.73 3.54 -3.73
N ARG A 100 24.94 3.65 -2.42
CA ARG A 100 24.86 2.56 -1.45
C ARG A 100 23.61 2.72 -0.60
N MET A 101 22.80 1.67 -0.56
CA MET A 101 21.60 1.59 0.27
C MET A 101 21.95 0.97 1.60
N VAL A 102 21.58 1.63 2.70
CA VAL A 102 21.91 1.20 4.05
C VAL A 102 20.62 1.05 4.88
N ASP A 103 20.49 -0.11 5.53
CA ASP A 103 19.41 -0.43 6.45
C ASP A 103 19.57 0.31 7.80
N LYS A 104 18.55 0.28 8.65
CA LYS A 104 18.56 0.80 10.03
C LYS A 104 19.75 0.30 10.85
N GLY A 105 20.17 -0.93 10.60
CA GLY A 105 21.30 -1.57 11.27
C GLY A 105 22.68 -1.18 10.72
N GLY A 106 22.77 -0.29 9.74
CA GLY A 106 24.04 0.07 9.09
C GLY A 106 24.54 -0.98 8.09
N VAL A 107 23.74 -1.99 7.79
CA VAL A 107 24.10 -3.05 6.83
C VAL A 107 23.86 -2.56 5.41
N LEU A 108 24.84 -2.82 4.53
CA LEU A 108 24.73 -2.54 3.11
C LEU A 108 23.70 -3.49 2.46
N VAL A 109 22.59 -2.94 1.97
CA VAL A 109 21.53 -3.69 1.28
C VAL A 109 21.85 -3.83 -0.20
N SER A 110 22.29 -2.75 -0.84
CA SER A 110 22.59 -2.73 -2.26
C SER A 110 23.60 -1.65 -2.61
N ASN A 111 24.38 -1.86 -3.67
CA ASN A 111 25.36 -0.91 -4.17
C ASN A 111 25.25 -0.84 -5.70
N SER A 112 25.18 0.36 -6.26
CA SER A 112 25.17 0.60 -7.69
C SER A 112 26.09 1.75 -8.03
N CYS A 113 26.95 1.56 -9.03
CA CYS A 113 27.85 2.58 -9.55
C CYS A 113 27.59 2.78 -11.04
N ARG A 114 27.55 4.05 -11.47
CA ARG A 114 27.27 4.46 -12.85
C ARG A 114 28.30 5.49 -13.29
N ALA A 115 28.88 5.25 -14.46
CA ALA A 115 29.72 6.23 -15.14
C ALA A 115 28.82 7.30 -15.75
N THR A 116 29.26 8.55 -15.70
CA THR A 116 28.62 9.67 -16.37
C THR A 116 29.67 10.69 -16.79
N MET A 117 29.27 11.65 -17.61
CA MET A 117 30.14 12.67 -18.17
C MET A 117 29.34 13.94 -18.43
N LEU A 118 29.98 15.10 -18.28
CA LEU A 118 29.45 16.37 -18.77
C LEU A 118 29.18 16.24 -20.28
N HIS A 119 28.03 16.74 -20.77
CA HIS A 119 27.78 16.56 -22.21
C HIS A 119 28.71 17.46 -23.00
N TYR A 120 29.57 16.83 -23.79
CA TYR A 120 30.53 17.56 -24.60
C TYR A 120 29.84 18.43 -25.65
N ARG A 121 30.32 19.68 -25.77
CA ARG A 121 29.99 20.60 -26.86
C ARG A 121 31.29 21.07 -27.52
N SER A 122 31.28 21.19 -28.84
CA SER A 122 32.45 21.73 -29.55
C SER A 122 32.63 23.22 -29.26
N GLN A 123 33.87 23.71 -29.32
CA GLN A 123 34.19 25.12 -29.06
C GLN A 123 33.40 26.08 -29.95
N PHE A 124 33.24 25.74 -31.24
CA PHE A 124 32.45 26.53 -32.17
C PHE A 124 30.96 26.55 -31.79
N LEU A 125 30.40 25.41 -31.38
CA LEU A 125 29.01 25.32 -30.94
C LEU A 125 28.80 26.12 -29.64
N ASN A 126 29.75 26.05 -28.72
CA ASN A 126 29.70 26.83 -27.48
C ASN A 126 29.70 28.34 -27.78
N PHE A 127 30.59 28.80 -28.67
CA PHE A 127 30.61 30.19 -29.13
C PHE A 127 29.26 30.63 -29.73
N LEU A 128 28.69 29.85 -30.65
CA LEU A 128 27.38 30.15 -31.22
C LEU A 128 26.27 30.17 -30.16
N TYR A 129 26.28 29.21 -29.23
CA TYR A 129 25.30 29.12 -28.15
C TYR A 129 25.37 30.34 -27.23
N THR A 130 26.58 30.77 -26.85
CA THR A 130 26.83 31.95 -26.04
C THR A 130 26.45 33.22 -26.80
N CYS A 131 26.77 33.35 -28.09
CA CYS A 131 26.36 34.50 -28.90
C CYS A 131 24.83 34.62 -29.00
N VAL A 132 24.13 33.53 -29.30
CA VAL A 132 22.68 33.51 -29.44
C VAL A 132 21.97 33.77 -28.10
N ASN A 133 22.49 33.24 -27.00
CA ASN A 133 21.91 33.43 -25.66
C ASN A 133 22.50 34.61 -24.88
N SER A 134 23.44 35.38 -25.45
CA SER A 134 24.12 36.50 -24.80
C SER A 134 23.19 37.51 -24.13
N PRO A 135 22.06 37.97 -24.73
CA PRO A 135 21.17 38.88 -24.02
C PRO A 135 20.60 38.23 -22.74
N PHE A 136 20.24 36.96 -22.77
CA PHE A 136 19.68 36.27 -21.61
C PHE A 136 20.70 36.07 -20.49
N PHE A 137 21.98 35.86 -20.83
CA PHE A 137 23.06 35.79 -19.84
C PHE A 137 23.35 37.16 -19.20
N LEU A 138 23.42 38.22 -20.01
CA LEU A 138 23.67 39.58 -19.51
C LEU A 138 22.53 40.11 -18.62
N PHE A 139 21.28 39.78 -18.95
CA PHE A 139 20.13 40.12 -18.12
C PHE A 139 19.94 39.16 -16.93
N GLY A 140 20.79 38.14 -16.76
CA GLY A 140 20.71 37.18 -15.66
C GLY A 140 19.52 36.22 -15.71
N SER A 141 18.81 36.16 -16.84
CA SER A 141 17.66 35.25 -17.03
C SER A 141 18.08 33.81 -17.26
N LYS A 142 19.33 33.59 -17.68
CA LYS A 142 19.95 32.28 -17.85
C LYS A 142 21.33 32.28 -17.21
N GLU A 143 21.78 31.11 -16.81
CA GLU A 143 23.11 30.85 -16.24
C GLU A 143 23.80 29.75 -17.05
N GLU A 144 25.14 29.77 -17.12
CA GLU A 144 25.95 28.74 -17.77
C GLU A 144 26.07 27.52 -16.86
N LYS A 145 25.04 26.68 -16.88
CA LYS A 145 24.96 25.46 -16.10
C LYS A 145 24.30 24.33 -16.86
N GLN A 146 24.67 23.12 -16.47
CA GLN A 146 24.14 21.90 -17.03
C GLN A 146 23.57 21.00 -15.93
N LEU A 147 22.40 20.43 -16.21
CA LEU A 147 21.78 19.42 -15.36
C LEU A 147 22.03 18.03 -15.96
N ILE A 148 22.69 17.14 -15.21
CA ILE A 148 22.94 15.76 -15.62
C ILE A 148 22.11 14.83 -14.75
N THR A 149 21.24 14.04 -15.39
CA THR A 149 20.42 13.04 -14.71
C THR A 149 21.02 11.65 -14.91
N ILE A 150 21.39 10.99 -13.82
CA ILE A 150 21.96 9.64 -13.81
C ILE A 150 20.97 8.65 -13.21
N GLU A 151 20.63 7.58 -13.93
CA GLU A 151 19.81 6.47 -13.42
C GLU A 151 20.69 5.51 -12.58
N LEU A 152 20.61 5.65 -11.27
CA LEU A 152 21.37 4.83 -10.31
C LEU A 152 20.77 3.42 -10.20
N TYR A 153 19.44 3.33 -10.15
CA TYR A 153 18.69 2.07 -10.06
C TYR A 153 17.48 2.11 -10.99
N SER A 154 17.26 1.02 -11.73
CA SER A 154 16.13 0.87 -12.65
C SER A 154 14.91 0.16 -12.03
N ASP A 155 15.16 -0.83 -11.17
CA ASP A 155 14.10 -1.68 -10.59
C ASP A 155 14.48 -2.08 -9.16
N PHE A 156 14.70 -1.10 -8.29
CA PHE A 156 14.98 -1.36 -6.89
C PHE A 156 13.70 -1.80 -6.16
N GLU A 157 13.73 -2.96 -5.51
CA GLU A 157 12.59 -3.50 -4.74
C GLU A 157 12.94 -3.59 -3.25
N GLU A 158 12.07 -3.01 -2.43
CA GLU A 158 12.21 -2.99 -0.97
C GLU A 158 11.78 -4.34 -0.36
N HIS A 159 12.69 -5.00 0.38
CA HIS A 159 12.45 -6.31 1.00
C HIS A 159 12.01 -6.15 2.46
N GLN A 160 11.18 -7.08 2.96
CA GLN A 160 10.63 -7.00 4.34
C GLN A 160 11.71 -7.06 5.44
N GLY A 161 12.81 -7.78 5.20
CA GLY A 161 13.86 -8.00 6.20
C GLY A 161 14.88 -6.87 6.34
N HIS A 162 15.06 -6.05 5.29
CA HIS A 162 16.07 -4.98 5.25
C HIS A 162 15.45 -3.72 4.67
N GLN A 163 15.04 -2.80 5.56
CA GLN A 163 14.36 -1.57 5.17
C GLN A 163 15.37 -0.43 5.00
N VAL A 164 15.59 0.03 3.78
CA VAL A 164 16.54 1.10 3.49
C VAL A 164 16.12 2.39 4.19
N THR A 165 17.02 2.93 5.00
CA THR A 165 16.80 4.19 5.72
C THR A 165 17.73 5.31 5.30
N ASP A 166 18.93 4.96 4.87
CA ASP A 166 19.91 5.92 4.42
C ASP A 166 20.43 5.51 3.04
N ILE A 167 20.56 6.51 2.18
CA ILE A 167 21.21 6.36 0.88
C ILE A 167 22.51 7.14 0.94
N TYR A 168 23.62 6.43 0.91
CA TYR A 168 24.94 7.02 0.81
C TYR A 168 25.32 7.20 -0.66
N LEU A 169 25.44 8.46 -1.08
CA LEU A 169 25.84 8.85 -2.42
C LEU A 169 27.29 9.33 -2.39
N GLU A 170 28.09 8.88 -3.34
CA GLU A 170 29.51 9.24 -3.46
C GLU A 170 29.86 9.51 -4.92
N ILE A 171 30.49 10.65 -5.20
CA ILE A 171 31.00 10.98 -6.52
C ILE A 171 32.51 10.75 -6.52
N GLN A 172 32.98 9.79 -7.32
CA GLN A 172 34.38 9.39 -7.36
C GLN A 172 35.21 10.33 -8.26
N SER A 173 35.23 11.61 -7.90
CA SER A 173 36.12 12.61 -8.47
C SER A 173 36.38 13.70 -7.45
N ARG A 174 37.65 14.08 -7.29
CA ARG A 174 38.07 15.19 -6.41
C ARG A 174 38.04 16.55 -7.12
N PHE A 175 38.16 16.54 -8.44
CA PHE A 175 38.29 17.75 -9.26
C PHE A 175 36.96 18.19 -9.87
N ILE A 176 35.86 17.55 -9.48
CA ILE A 176 34.52 17.89 -9.97
C ILE A 176 33.98 19.13 -9.26
N GLU A 177 33.44 20.05 -10.04
CA GLU A 177 32.78 21.25 -9.56
C GLU A 177 31.27 21.09 -9.75
N LEU A 178 30.48 21.33 -8.70
CA LEU A 178 29.03 21.16 -8.73
C LEU A 178 28.35 22.21 -7.85
N TYR A 179 27.17 22.64 -8.26
CA TYR A 179 26.36 23.60 -7.51
C TYR A 179 25.41 22.89 -6.55
N SER A 180 24.70 21.88 -7.05
CA SER A 180 23.71 21.17 -6.27
C SER A 180 23.55 19.73 -6.77
N ALA A 181 23.03 18.88 -5.90
CA ALA A 181 22.64 17.52 -6.25
C ALA A 181 21.26 17.25 -5.67
N SER A 182 20.41 16.56 -6.43
CA SER A 182 19.08 16.17 -5.98
C SER A 182 18.78 14.73 -6.39
N LEU A 183 18.26 13.96 -5.43
CA LEU A 183 17.86 12.58 -5.64
C LEU A 183 16.36 12.52 -5.90
N HIS A 184 15.99 11.96 -7.04
CA HIS A 184 14.62 11.70 -7.42
C HIS A 184 14.32 10.21 -7.34
N ILE A 185 13.39 9.85 -6.48
CA ILE A 185 12.90 8.47 -6.32
C ILE A 185 11.53 8.42 -6.97
N GLN A 186 11.38 7.63 -8.03
CA GLN A 186 10.15 7.48 -8.78
C GLN A 186 9.64 6.05 -8.66
N ALA A 187 8.38 5.88 -8.31
CA ALA A 187 7.78 4.58 -8.18
C ALA A 187 7.39 4.02 -9.56
N HIS A 188 7.79 2.80 -9.87
CA HIS A 188 7.33 2.10 -11.08
C HIS A 188 5.95 1.49 -10.80
N LEU A 189 4.91 2.10 -11.35
CA LEU A 189 3.54 1.63 -11.20
C LEU A 189 3.28 0.47 -12.15
N SER A 190 2.75 -0.65 -11.62
CA SER A 190 2.28 -1.78 -12.41
C SER A 190 0.82 -2.13 -12.08
N GLY A 191 0.17 -2.89 -12.96
CA GLY A 191 -1.19 -3.38 -12.77
C GLY A 191 -2.26 -2.29 -12.67
N LEU A 192 -3.16 -2.40 -11.69
CA LEU A 192 -4.28 -1.46 -11.51
C LEU A 192 -3.79 -0.02 -11.25
N ARG A 193 -2.67 0.16 -10.52
CA ARG A 193 -2.09 1.48 -10.24
C ARG A 193 -1.66 2.18 -11.52
N TYR A 194 -1.08 1.44 -12.47
CA TYR A 194 -0.67 1.98 -13.76
C TYR A 194 -1.87 2.51 -14.56
N LEU A 195 -2.96 1.73 -14.60
CA LEU A 195 -4.20 2.12 -15.28
C LEU A 195 -4.84 3.36 -14.63
N MET A 196 -4.90 3.40 -13.30
CA MET A 196 -5.43 4.54 -12.54
C MET A 196 -4.65 5.83 -12.81
N PHE A 197 -3.32 5.76 -12.93
CA PHE A 197 -2.47 6.93 -13.16
C PHE A 197 -2.51 7.43 -14.60
N HIS A 198 -2.40 6.54 -15.59
CA HIS A 198 -2.36 6.95 -16.99
C HIS A 198 -3.76 7.26 -17.56
N TRP A 199 -4.81 6.61 -17.03
CA TRP A 199 -6.19 6.74 -17.53
C TRP A 199 -7.18 7.04 -16.39
N PRO A 200 -7.06 8.21 -15.72
CA PRO A 200 -7.86 8.53 -14.53
C PRO A 200 -9.37 8.54 -14.80
N LEU A 201 -9.80 8.99 -15.99
CA LEU A 201 -11.22 9.05 -16.35
C LEU A 201 -11.82 7.66 -16.55
N LEU A 202 -11.15 6.78 -17.30
CA LEU A 202 -11.62 5.41 -17.54
C LEU A 202 -11.68 4.63 -16.23
N SER A 203 -10.64 4.76 -15.41
CA SER A 203 -10.62 4.14 -14.08
C SER A 203 -11.74 4.65 -13.18
N ALA A 204 -12.02 5.97 -13.20
CA ALA A 204 -13.10 6.53 -12.40
C ALA A 204 -14.48 6.01 -12.83
N ILE A 205 -14.75 5.92 -14.13
CA ILE A 205 -16.02 5.39 -14.64
C ILE A 205 -16.20 3.91 -14.24
N VAL A 206 -15.17 3.08 -14.43
CA VAL A 206 -15.22 1.66 -14.07
C VAL A 206 -15.34 1.47 -12.55
N GLY A 207 -14.61 2.26 -11.77
CA GLY A 207 -14.64 2.18 -10.30
C GLY A 207 -15.95 2.69 -9.69
N VAL A 208 -16.50 3.80 -10.19
CA VAL A 208 -17.79 4.33 -9.71
C VAL A 208 -18.94 3.43 -10.16
N SER A 209 -18.89 2.86 -11.37
CA SER A 209 -19.93 1.92 -11.82
C SER A 209 -19.92 0.60 -11.05
N SER A 210 -18.75 0.04 -10.72
CA SER A 210 -18.65 -1.17 -9.91
C SER A 210 -19.15 -0.94 -8.47
N ASN A 211 -18.77 0.18 -7.85
CA ASN A 211 -19.28 0.60 -6.54
C ASN A 211 -20.80 0.81 -6.56
N LEU A 212 -21.33 1.46 -7.60
CA LEU A 212 -22.77 1.67 -7.78
C LEU A 212 -23.51 0.33 -7.88
N PHE A 213 -22.97 -0.62 -8.65
CA PHE A 213 -23.55 -1.95 -8.81
C PHE A 213 -23.58 -2.72 -7.48
N ILE A 214 -22.49 -2.71 -6.72
CA ILE A 214 -22.41 -3.38 -5.41
C ILE A 214 -23.40 -2.76 -4.43
N LEU A 215 -23.46 -1.43 -4.34
CA LEU A 215 -24.40 -0.75 -3.45
C LEU A 215 -25.85 -1.04 -3.86
N ALA A 216 -26.18 -0.93 -5.15
CA ALA A 216 -27.52 -1.24 -5.65
C ALA A 216 -27.92 -2.70 -5.35
N PHE A 217 -26.98 -3.64 -5.48
CA PHE A 217 -27.21 -5.05 -5.13
C PHE A 217 -27.50 -5.24 -3.63
N ILE A 218 -26.71 -4.61 -2.75
CA ILE A 218 -26.94 -4.66 -1.29
C ILE A 218 -28.30 -4.04 -0.93
N PHE A 219 -28.65 -2.89 -1.50
CA PHE A 219 -29.95 -2.24 -1.27
C PHE A 219 -31.11 -3.10 -1.77
N SER A 220 -30.96 -3.77 -2.92
CA SER A 220 -31.95 -4.69 -3.46
C SER A 220 -32.16 -5.91 -2.55
N LEU A 221 -31.07 -6.53 -2.05
CA LEU A 221 -31.15 -7.64 -1.10
C LEU A 221 -31.77 -7.19 0.24
N SER A 222 -31.41 -6.01 0.73
CA SER A 222 -31.99 -5.44 1.95
C SER A 222 -33.49 -5.21 1.78
N TRP A 223 -33.92 -4.72 0.62
CA TRP A 223 -35.34 -4.55 0.30
C TRP A 223 -36.06 -5.89 0.24
N TYR A 224 -35.47 -6.90 -0.42
CA TYR A 224 -36.03 -8.24 -0.50
C TYR A 224 -36.16 -8.91 0.88
N HIS A 225 -35.15 -8.78 1.74
CA HIS A 225 -35.19 -9.29 3.11
C HIS A 225 -36.32 -8.62 3.94
N LEU A 226 -36.43 -7.29 3.88
CA LEU A 226 -37.51 -6.56 4.55
C LEU A 226 -38.90 -6.93 4.01
N TYR A 227 -39.01 -7.15 2.70
CA TYR A 227 -40.26 -7.60 2.08
C TYR A 227 -40.65 -9.01 2.57
N MET A 228 -39.70 -9.95 2.58
CA MET A 228 -39.94 -11.31 3.09
C MET A 228 -40.29 -11.34 4.58
N GLN A 229 -39.68 -10.47 5.40
CA GLN A 229 -40.04 -10.34 6.80
C GLN A 229 -41.45 -9.77 7.00
N ASN A 230 -41.92 -8.88 6.12
CA ASN A 230 -43.28 -8.36 6.18
C ASN A 230 -44.36 -9.44 5.86
N GLU A 231 -44.07 -10.42 4.99
CA GLU A 231 -45.01 -11.53 4.76
C GLU A 231 -45.16 -12.47 5.97
N HIS A 232 -44.08 -12.69 6.73
CA HIS A 232 -44.14 -13.46 7.99
C HIS A 232 -44.63 -12.62 9.20
N GLY A 233 -44.42 -11.30 9.18
CA GLY A 233 -44.93 -10.39 10.22
C GLY A 233 -46.44 -10.15 10.14
N GLY A 234 -47.00 -10.08 8.92
CA GLY A 234 -48.43 -9.90 8.70
C GLY A 234 -49.27 -11.11 9.14
N THR A 235 -48.77 -12.33 8.91
CA THR A 235 -49.44 -13.58 9.31
C THR A 235 -49.40 -13.78 10.82
N MET A 236 -48.29 -13.47 11.50
CA MET A 236 -48.19 -13.57 12.96
C MET A 236 -49.08 -12.55 13.69
N PHE A 237 -49.18 -11.30 13.18
CA PHE A 237 -50.07 -10.28 13.76
C PHE A 237 -51.56 -10.58 13.51
N LEU A 238 -51.93 -11.06 12.32
CA LEU A 238 -53.30 -11.49 12.02
C LEU A 238 -53.72 -12.70 12.86
N ASP A 239 -52.81 -13.67 13.07
CA ASP A 239 -53.10 -14.86 13.89
C ASP A 239 -53.17 -14.50 15.38
N PHE A 240 -52.33 -13.57 15.85
CA PHE A 240 -52.43 -12.98 17.20
C PHE A 240 -53.75 -12.21 17.41
N MET A 241 -54.15 -11.39 16.44
CA MET A 241 -55.43 -10.64 16.48
C MET A 241 -56.64 -11.59 16.46
N LYS A 242 -56.62 -12.62 15.62
CA LYS A 242 -57.66 -13.66 15.53
C LYS A 242 -57.78 -14.44 16.84
N LYS A 243 -56.65 -14.77 17.47
CA LYS A 243 -56.61 -15.42 18.78
C LYS A 243 -57.11 -14.50 19.90
N SER A 244 -56.89 -13.18 19.80
CA SER A 244 -57.40 -12.18 20.77
C SER A 244 -58.91 -11.95 20.66
N LEU A 245 -59.49 -12.03 19.46
CA LEU A 245 -60.92 -11.86 19.21
C LEU A 245 -61.74 -13.11 19.58
N THR A 246 -61.11 -14.29 19.57
CA THR A 246 -61.78 -15.57 19.87
C THR A 246 -61.86 -15.87 21.38
N SER A 247 -61.20 -15.11 22.26
CA SER A 247 -61.26 -15.33 23.72
C SER A 247 -62.33 -14.51 24.46
N ARG A 248 -63.17 -13.74 23.77
CA ARG A 248 -64.16 -12.84 24.41
C ARG A 248 -65.63 -13.24 24.33
N SER A 249 -65.96 -14.43 23.84
CA SER A 249 -67.35 -14.92 23.83
C SER A 249 -67.50 -16.34 24.40
N PHE A 250 -67.38 -16.47 25.73
CA PHE A 250 -68.09 -17.55 26.44
C PHE A 250 -68.31 -17.17 27.92
N ARG A 251 -69.42 -16.48 28.21
CA ARG A 251 -69.93 -16.33 29.58
C ARG A 251 -71.46 -16.47 29.58
N GLY A 252 -71.93 -17.67 29.92
CA GLY A 252 -73.32 -18.01 30.23
C GLY A 252 -73.41 -19.48 30.60
N ARG A 253 -73.18 -19.86 31.88
CA ARG A 253 -74.20 -20.23 32.88
C ARG A 253 -75.12 -21.37 32.40
N VAL A 254 -75.08 -22.53 33.08
CA VAL A 254 -76.24 -23.31 33.58
C VAL A 254 -75.75 -24.44 34.50
N TRP A 255 -76.45 -24.58 35.63
CA TRP A 255 -76.34 -25.61 36.67
C TRP A 255 -76.95 -26.96 36.25
N GLY A 256 -76.50 -28.07 36.85
CA GLY A 256 -77.37 -29.24 37.08
C GLY A 256 -76.70 -30.62 37.17
N GLY A 257 -76.58 -31.15 38.40
CA GLY A 257 -77.08 -32.49 38.74
C GLY A 257 -76.25 -33.78 38.47
N ARG A 258 -75.71 -34.32 39.57
CA ARG A 258 -75.93 -35.70 40.11
C ARG A 258 -75.15 -36.94 39.56
N SER A 259 -74.16 -37.34 40.38
CA SER A 259 -73.73 -38.68 40.86
C SER A 259 -73.84 -39.97 40.00
N TYR A 260 -72.73 -40.74 39.92
CA TYR A 260 -72.49 -42.11 40.48
C TYR A 260 -70.98 -42.43 40.25
N ILE A 261 -70.14 -42.50 41.30
CA ILE A 261 -69.50 -43.71 41.91
C ILE A 261 -68.88 -44.68 40.88
N GLU A 262 -67.54 -44.81 40.86
CA GLU A 262 -66.83 -46.05 41.26
C GLU A 262 -65.31 -45.79 41.43
N ASP A 263 -64.78 -46.34 42.52
CA ASP A 263 -63.42 -46.24 43.04
C ASP A 263 -62.37 -47.02 42.20
N LEU A 264 -61.10 -46.60 42.33
CA LEU A 264 -59.91 -47.40 42.68
C LEU A 264 -58.62 -46.87 42.02
N ASP A 265 -57.74 -46.31 42.85
CA ASP A 265 -56.27 -46.35 42.68
C ASP A 265 -55.79 -47.58 43.50
N PRO A 266 -54.68 -48.29 43.16
CA PRO A 266 -53.34 -47.73 43.34
C PRO A 266 -52.20 -48.29 42.41
N ARG A 267 -51.08 -47.57 42.31
CA ARG A 267 -49.71 -48.13 42.05
C ARG A 267 -49.26 -49.07 43.19
N PRO A 268 -48.12 -49.83 43.16
CA PRO A 268 -46.97 -49.93 42.21
C PRO A 268 -46.73 -51.42 41.78
N GLU A 269 -45.73 -51.91 41.03
CA GLU A 269 -44.27 -51.97 41.24
C GLU A 269 -43.60 -52.81 40.11
N LYS A 270 -42.31 -52.51 39.85
CA LYS A 270 -41.18 -53.25 39.22
C LYS A 270 -41.36 -54.61 38.50
N GLN A 271 -40.64 -54.74 37.38
CA GLN A 271 -39.63 -55.80 37.09
C GLN A 271 -38.81 -55.33 35.86
N SER A 272 -37.51 -55.01 35.99
CA SER A 272 -36.33 -55.89 36.02
C SER A 272 -35.99 -56.56 34.67
N GLY A 273 -34.76 -56.33 34.23
CA GLY A 273 -34.11 -56.95 33.07
C GLY A 273 -33.11 -55.95 32.47
N SER A 274 -31.95 -55.70 33.09
CA SER A 274 -30.67 -56.40 32.85
C SER A 274 -30.46 -56.69 31.37
N SER A 275 -29.59 -55.99 30.66
CA SER A 275 -28.12 -56.14 30.72
C SER A 275 -27.51 -54.80 30.26
N SER A 276 -26.57 -54.16 30.97
CA SER A 276 -25.15 -54.55 31.16
C SER A 276 -24.50 -54.83 29.79
N GLU A 277 -23.47 -54.15 29.31
CA GLU A 277 -22.28 -53.58 29.96
C GLU A 277 -21.75 -52.45 29.05
N ASN A 278 -21.42 -51.27 29.62
CA ASN A 278 -20.09 -50.84 30.10
C ASN A 278 -19.11 -50.58 28.95
N ASP A 279 -18.84 -49.30 28.70
CA ASP A 279 -17.69 -48.55 29.21
C ASP A 279 -16.45 -48.82 28.36
N GLU A 280 -15.83 -47.77 27.82
CA GLU A 280 -14.74 -47.14 28.56
C GLU A 280 -14.28 -45.87 27.85
N SER A 281 -14.09 -44.84 28.66
CA SER A 281 -13.47 -43.59 28.29
C SER A 281 -11.95 -43.73 28.42
N ARG A 282 -11.16 -42.96 27.64
CA ARG A 282 -10.08 -42.06 28.12
C ARG A 282 -8.82 -42.02 27.26
N SER A 283 -8.29 -40.79 27.23
CA SER A 283 -7.11 -40.21 26.57
C SER A 283 -5.80 -41.00 26.58
N SER A 284 -4.96 -40.72 25.57
CA SER A 284 -3.64 -40.02 25.68
C SER A 284 -2.87 -40.23 24.36
N GLN A 285 -2.53 -39.16 23.63
CA GLN A 285 -1.20 -38.52 23.56
C GLN A 285 -0.11 -39.30 22.80
N GLU A 286 0.46 -38.56 21.83
CA GLU A 286 1.81 -38.64 21.24
C GLU A 286 2.21 -39.79 20.30
N PHE A 287 2.59 -39.42 19.06
CA PHE A 287 3.80 -39.95 18.43
C PHE A 287 4.47 -38.92 17.52
N PHE A 288 5.69 -38.55 17.90
CA PHE A 288 6.70 -37.79 17.17
C PHE A 288 7.27 -38.61 16.00
N LYS A 289 7.64 -37.96 14.89
CA LYS A 289 8.85 -38.39 14.16
C LYS A 289 9.55 -37.22 13.46
N ALA A 290 10.79 -37.00 13.87
CA ALA A 290 11.79 -36.14 13.25
C ALA A 290 12.46 -36.83 12.06
N GLY A 291 12.94 -36.03 11.11
CA GLY A 291 13.91 -36.42 10.09
C GLY A 291 14.98 -35.32 9.99
N THR A 292 16.19 -35.66 10.42
CA THR A 292 17.44 -34.88 10.36
C THR A 292 18.34 -35.39 9.24
N GLY A 293 19.23 -34.54 8.74
CA GLY A 293 20.39 -34.87 7.89
C GLY A 293 20.58 -33.83 6.78
N GLU A 294 21.31 -32.74 7.01
CA GLU A 294 22.77 -32.59 6.87
C GLU A 294 23.19 -32.17 5.45
N GLU A 295 23.62 -30.91 5.30
CA GLU A 295 24.85 -30.54 4.57
C GLU A 295 25.23 -29.09 4.91
N LEU A 296 26.30 -28.93 5.68
CA LEU A 296 26.96 -27.65 5.97
C LEU A 296 28.46 -27.93 5.92
N GLY A 297 29.07 -27.59 4.77
CA GLY A 297 30.48 -27.78 4.49
C GLY A 297 31.16 -26.45 4.22
N TYR A 298 32.10 -26.12 5.11
CA TYR A 298 33.04 -24.98 5.06
C TYR A 298 34.02 -25.07 3.88
N TYR A 299 34.48 -23.91 3.38
CA TYR A 299 35.89 -23.69 3.02
C TYR A 299 36.25 -22.20 3.20
N LEU A 300 37.28 -21.96 4.01
CA LEU A 300 38.08 -20.73 4.09
C LEU A 300 39.50 -21.07 3.61
N ASP A 301 40.17 -20.02 3.13
CA ASP A 301 41.63 -19.80 3.00
C ASP A 301 42.45 -20.41 1.84
N GLY A 302 43.34 -19.57 1.29
CA GLY A 302 44.61 -19.99 0.67
C GLY A 302 45.09 -19.21 -0.56
N GLU A 303 46.09 -18.36 -0.35
CA GLU A 303 47.01 -17.65 -1.27
C GLU A 303 47.40 -18.34 -2.60
N ASP A 304 47.46 -17.55 -3.69
CA ASP A 304 48.67 -17.14 -4.45
C ASP A 304 48.31 -16.12 -5.55
#